data_AF-A0A829HPT7-F1
#
_entry.id   AF-A0A829HPT7-F1
#
_cell.length_a   1.000
_cell.length_b   1.000
_cell.length_c   1.000
_cell.angle_alpha   90.00
_cell.angle_beta   90.00
_cell.angle_gamma   90.00
#
_symmetry.space_group_name_H-M   'P 1'
#
loop_
_entity.id
_entity.type
_entity.pdbx_description
1 polymer ?
#
loop_
_entity_poly.entity_id
_entity_poly.type
_entity_poly.pdbx_seq_one_letter_code
_entity_poly.pdbx_strand_id
1 'polypeptide(L)' 'MAFIVDEVSSVKPPRAQGIEIRGTAEALRGHGSTHDGLSGDIIRITPRRIIAWGIDHPDVRARRLGD' A
#
# COMPACT_ATOMS: atom_id res chain seq x y z
N MET A 1 7.62 7.71 9.17
CA MET A 1 7.98 6.77 8.10
C MET A 1 7.13 7.08 6.85
N ALA A 2 7.51 6.55 5.69
CA ALA A 2 6.69 6.54 4.46
C ALA A 2 6.60 5.10 3.91
N PHE A 3 5.40 4.67 3.50
CA PHE A 3 5.14 3.42 2.77
C PHE A 3 4.57 3.78 1.40
N ILE A 4 5.19 3.27 0.36
CA ILE A 4 4.84 3.59 -1.02
C ILE A 4 4.47 2.29 -1.70
N VAL A 5 3.32 2.30 -2.37
CA VAL A 5 2.92 1.27 -3.32
C VAL A 5 2.78 1.96 -4.66
N ASP A 6 3.54 1.50 -5.65
CA ASP A 6 3.54 2.04 -6.98
C ASP A 6 3.50 0.94 -8.05
N GLU A 7 3.14 1.36 -9.26
CA GLU A 7 3.18 0.54 -10.46
C GLU A 7 3.63 1.41 -11.63
N VAL A 8 4.56 0.89 -12.44
CA VAL A 8 4.95 1.48 -13.71
C VAL A 8 4.30 0.68 -14.84
N SER A 9 3.22 1.21 -15.41
CA SER A 9 2.45 0.52 -16.46
C SER A 9 3.00 0.74 -17.86
N SER A 10 3.80 1.79 -18.07
CA SER A 10 4.55 1.99 -19.30
C SER A 10 5.74 2.92 -19.10
N VAL A 11 6.85 2.62 -19.78
CA VAL A 11 8.02 3.51 -19.86
C VAL A 11 8.04 4.36 -21.14
N LYS A 12 7.18 4.03 -22.13
CA LYS A 12 7.04 4.78 -23.38
C LYS A 12 5.64 4.58 -23.99
N PRO A 13 4.76 5.60 -23.96
CA PRO A 13 4.92 6.86 -23.22
C PRO A 13 4.93 6.62 -21.70
N PRO A 14 5.58 7.47 -20.89
CA PRO A 14 5.68 7.25 -19.45
C PRO A 14 4.31 7.26 -18.77
N ARG A 15 4.01 6.21 -18.00
CA ARG A 15 2.84 6.10 -17.13
C ARG A 15 3.20 5.36 -15.86
N ALA A 16 3.04 6.03 -14.73
CA ALA A 16 3.23 5.48 -13.40
C ALA A 16 2.11 5.98 -12.48
N GLN A 17 1.73 5.14 -11.53
CA GLN A 17 0.67 5.42 -10.56
C GLN A 17 1.09 4.91 -9.19
N GLY A 18 0.61 5.55 -8.13
CA GLY A 18 0.97 5.10 -6.79
C GLY A 18 0.34 5.91 -5.67
N ILE A 19 0.55 5.40 -4.46
CA ILE A 19 0.11 5.99 -3.20
C ILE A 19 1.29 6.01 -2.24
N GLU A 20 1.61 7.18 -1.68
CA GLU A 20 2.50 7.35 -0.53
C GLU A 20 1.68 7.57 0.73
N ILE A 21 1.89 6.72 1.73
CA ILE A 21 1.31 6.83 3.06
C ILE A 21 2.41 7.31 4.02
N ARG A 22 2.25 8.53 4.55
CA ARG A 22 3.09 9.07 5.61
C ARG A 22 2.41 8.85 6.95
N GLY A 23 3.17 8.40 7.94
CA GLY A 23 2.60 8.07 9.24
C GLY A 23 3.63 7.65 10.30
N THR A 24 3.10 7.16 11.40
CA THR A 24 3.82 6.38 12.40
C THR A 24 3.73 4.91 12.04
N ALA A 25 4.79 4.15 12.35
CA ALA A 25 4.83 2.70 12.20
C ALA A 25 5.15 2.09 13.56
N GLU A 26 4.38 1.10 13.97
CA GLU A 26 4.52 0.40 15.25
C GLU A 26 4.60 -1.11 15.01
N ALA A 27 5.59 -1.76 15.64
CA ALA A 27 5.69 -3.22 15.62
C ALA A 27 4.80 -3.80 16.71
N LEU A 28 3.84 -4.63 16.32
CA LEU A 28 2.89 -5.30 17.20
C LEU A 28 3.14 -6.80 17.17
N ARG A 29 3.66 -7.34 18.28
CA ARG A 29 4.04 -8.75 18.40
C ARG A 29 2.82 -9.65 18.61
N GLY A 30 2.69 -10.73 17.84
CA GLY A 30 1.60 -11.70 17.96
C GLY A 30 0.18 -11.18 17.65
N HIS A 31 0.05 -10.01 17.00
CA HIS A 31 -1.24 -9.36 16.71
C HIS A 31 -1.88 -9.76 15.37
N GLY A 32 -1.19 -10.55 14.56
CA GLY A 32 -1.68 -11.10 13.29
C GLY A 32 -1.62 -12.62 13.26
N SER A 33 -1.96 -13.19 12.11
CA SER A 33 -1.84 -14.61 11.83
C SER A 33 -1.03 -14.81 10.56
N THR A 34 0.00 -15.64 10.63
CA THR A 34 0.81 -16.06 9.51
C THR A 34 0.88 -17.58 9.49
N HIS A 35 0.94 -18.17 8.30
CA HIS A 35 1.06 -19.62 8.13
C HIS A 35 2.53 -20.07 8.20
N ASP A 36 2.76 -21.37 8.22
CA ASP A 36 4.07 -22.00 8.01
C ASP A 36 5.15 -21.60 9.03
N GLY A 37 4.77 -21.50 10.31
CA GLY A 37 5.71 -21.26 11.41
C GLY A 37 6.24 -19.83 11.52
N LEU A 38 5.73 -18.91 10.69
CA LEU A 38 6.04 -17.50 10.79
C LEU A 38 5.38 -16.88 12.03
N SER A 39 6.04 -15.88 12.61
CA SER A 39 5.46 -15.10 13.71
C SER A 39 4.27 -14.27 13.24
N GLY A 40 3.20 -14.26 14.04
CA GLY A 40 2.05 -13.36 13.85
C GLY A 40 2.36 -11.88 14.14
N ASP A 41 3.59 -11.44 13.95
CA ASP A 41 4.01 -10.06 14.19
C ASP A 41 3.60 -9.18 13.00
N ILE A 42 3.07 -7.99 13.28
CA ILE A 42 2.63 -7.05 12.24
C ILE A 42 3.27 -5.69 12.45
N ILE A 43 3.42 -4.94 11.36
CA ILE A 43 3.73 -3.51 11.42
C ILE A 43 2.43 -2.75 11.16
N ARG A 44 1.92 -2.05 12.18
CA ARG A 44 0.77 -1.16 12.03
C ARG A 44 1.26 0.21 11.58
N ILE A 45 0.74 0.68 10.44
CA ILE A 45 0.96 2.04 9.97
C ILE A 45 -0.29 2.86 10.31
N THR A 46 -0.12 3.94 11.06
CA THR A 46 -1.20 4.92 11.31
C THR A 46 -0.98 6.13 10.39
N PRO A 47 -1.79 6.30 9.33
CA PRO A 47 -1.62 7.39 8.38
C PRO A 47 -1.86 8.75 9.03
N ARG A 48 -1.00 9.73 8.69
CA ARG A 48 -1.24 11.17 8.94
C ARG A 48 -1.42 11.97 7.66
N ARG A 49 -0.96 11.43 6.54
CA ARG A 49 -1.11 12.03 5.20
C ARG A 49 -1.03 10.93 4.16
N ILE A 50 -1.93 10.99 3.18
CA ILE A 50 -1.95 10.12 2.00
C ILE A 50 -1.74 11.02 0.79
N ILE A 51 -0.84 10.65 -0.10
CA ILE A 51 -0.54 11.34 -1.34
C ILE A 51 -0.73 10.32 -2.45
N ALA A 52 -1.46 10.68 -3.50
CA ALA A 52 -1.69 9.81 -4.64
C ALA A 52 -1.35 10.53 -5.95
N TRP A 53 -0.87 9.78 -6.93
CA TRP A 53 -0.52 10.29 -8.26
C TRP A 53 -0.88 9.25 -9.32
N GLY A 54 -1.31 9.71 -10.50
CA GLY A 54 -1.59 8.86 -11.66
C GLY A 54 -2.74 7.86 -11.48
N ILE A 55 -3.57 8.01 -10.44
CA ILE A 55 -4.72 7.13 -10.13
C ILE A 55 -6.08 7.72 -10.54
N ASP A 56 -6.07 8.75 -11.37
CA ASP A 56 -7.24 9.43 -11.93
C ASP A 56 -7.56 8.97 -13.37
N HIS A 57 -6.83 7.99 -13.89
CA HIS A 57 -7.05 7.42 -15.23
C HIS A 57 -8.28 6.48 -15.26
N PRO A 58 -9.06 6.43 -16.36
CA PRO A 58 -10.21 5.53 -16.48
C PRO A 58 -9.86 4.04 -16.34
N ASP A 59 -8.61 3.65 -16.63
CA ASP A 59 -8.14 2.26 -16.54
C ASP A 59 -7.63 1.86 -15.14
N VAL A 60 -7.89 2.65 -14.10
CA VAL A 60 -7.48 2.34 -12.74
C VAL A 60 -8.19 1.08 -12.26
N ARG A 61 -7.39 0.11 -11.79
CA ARG A 61 -7.89 -1.16 -11.25
C ARG A 61 -7.77 -1.11 -9.73
N ALA A 62 -8.92 -1.05 -9.05
CA ALA A 62 -8.99 -1.31 -7.62
C ALA A 62 -9.55 -2.71 -7.39
N ARG A 63 -9.05 -3.42 -6.38
CA ARG A 63 -9.74 -4.63 -5.91
C ARG A 63 -11.09 -4.20 -5.33
N ARG A 64 -12.18 -4.60 -5.98
CA ARG A 64 -13.53 -4.44 -5.44
C ARG A 64 -13.68 -5.40 -4.24
N LEU A 65 -13.95 -4.87 -3.06
CA LEU A 65 -14.20 -5.66 -1.86
C LEU A 65 -15.70 -5.98 -1.79
N GLY A 66 -16.14 -7.04 -2.48
CA GLY A 66 -17.53 -7.53 -2.42
C GLY A 66 -18.59 -6.54 -2.91
N ASP A 67 -19.86 -6.96 -2.82
CA ASP A 67 -21.04 -6.09 -2.93
C ASP A 67 -21.41 -5.50 -1.56
#